data_AF-A0A0C2N2A9-F1
#
_entry.id   AF-A0A0C2N2A9-F1
#
_cell.length_a   1.000
_cell.length_b   1.000
_cell.length_c   1.000
_cell.angle_alpha   90.00
_cell.angle_beta   90.00
_cell.angle_gamma   90.00
#
_symmetry.space_group_name_H-M   'P 1'
#
loop_
_entity.id
_entity.type
_entity.pdbx_description
1 polymer ?
#
loop_
_entity_poly.entity_id
_entity_poly.type
_entity_poly.pdbx_seq_one_letter_code
_entity_poly.pdbx_strand_id
1 'polypeptide(L)'
;MDSIINCVSYEKNKVLFISENALLYFYFAFLPNKYSHEFWKVCKQVYQIDSKCILSFRSQKLIENTKEIMNRCCTPSEECAVLLFEYFQMLYRFRWLDIVEFSIDKLYDMTIMTLLRHINKAEKFYPNYFLNISKIWTCILNESSNKIIDSIDKLAIFAALFSIHLSNKLQKLCISGKFIATKAIKQRYYIIYFTMVAFPIIDHESKPWLRKVLLDLNNSLQRFIEKKKIVFFKTSDQFLIYQFYVKIHDVLNLKIRNRDYDLLDVFCRKLKNIRSLSKLL
;
A
#
# COMPACT_ATOMS: atom_id res chain seq x y z
N MET A 1 3.71 22.37 -23.49
CA MET A 1 3.69 21.86 -22.10
C MET A 1 3.80 22.98 -21.09
N ASP A 2 4.72 23.95 -21.26
CA ASP A 2 4.91 25.05 -20.30
C ASP A 2 3.63 25.86 -20.03
N SER A 3 2.84 26.14 -21.07
CA SER A 3 1.53 26.80 -20.90
C SER A 3 0.57 26.00 -20.02
N ILE A 4 0.59 24.66 -20.11
CA ILE A 4 -0.23 23.78 -19.25
C ILE A 4 0.31 23.80 -17.83
N ILE A 5 1.63 23.70 -17.64
CA ILE A 5 2.28 23.79 -16.32
C ILE A 5 1.92 25.10 -15.63
N ASN A 6 2.02 26.23 -16.35
CA ASN A 6 1.63 27.54 -15.83
C ASN A 6 0.13 27.61 -15.54
N CYS A 7 -0.72 27.04 -16.39
CA CYS A 7 -2.16 26.99 -16.18
C CYS A 7 -2.52 26.20 -14.90
N VAL A 8 -1.96 25.01 -14.69
CA VAL A 8 -2.25 24.18 -13.51
C VAL A 8 -1.58 24.68 -12.22
N SER A 9 -0.72 25.69 -12.29
CA SER A 9 -0.18 26.34 -11.09
C SER A 9 -1.26 27.07 -10.27
N TYR A 10 -2.39 27.41 -10.89
CA TYR A 10 -3.52 28.05 -10.23
C TYR A 10 -4.55 27.00 -9.76
N GLU A 11 -4.90 27.02 -8.47
CA GLU A 11 -5.80 26.00 -7.85
C GLU A 11 -7.18 25.91 -8.53
N LYS A 12 -7.76 27.04 -8.97
CA LYS A 12 -9.04 27.04 -9.69
C LYS A 12 -8.97 26.24 -11.00
N ASN A 13 -7.83 26.29 -11.69
CA ASN A 13 -7.64 25.53 -12.92
C ASN A 13 -7.48 24.04 -12.62
N LYS A 14 -6.83 23.66 -11.50
CA LYS A 14 -6.78 22.24 -11.08
C LYS A 14 -8.18 21.66 -10.87
N VAL A 15 -9.11 22.43 -10.27
CA VAL A 15 -10.51 22.01 -10.13
C VAL A 15 -11.14 21.71 -11.48
N LEU A 16 -10.93 22.58 -12.48
CA LEU A 16 -11.45 22.38 -13.83
C LEU A 16 -10.82 21.15 -14.49
N PHE A 17 -9.50 20.97 -14.36
CA PHE A 17 -8.80 19.80 -14.91
C PHE A 17 -9.33 18.47 -14.33
N ILE A 18 -9.60 18.44 -13.03
CA ILE A 18 -10.17 17.25 -12.37
C ILE A 18 -11.64 17.07 -12.74
N SER A 19 -12.42 18.16 -12.75
CA SER A 19 -13.85 18.15 -13.07
C SER A 19 -14.11 17.72 -14.50
N GLU A 20 -13.25 18.03 -15.45
CA GLU A 20 -13.42 17.65 -16.86
C GLU A 20 -12.53 16.48 -17.30
N ASN A 21 -11.94 15.72 -16.36
CA ASN A 21 -11.03 14.61 -16.68
C ASN A 21 -9.90 15.01 -17.66
N ALA A 22 -9.48 16.27 -17.63
CA ALA A 22 -8.61 16.84 -18.66
C ALA A 22 -7.28 16.09 -18.81
N LEU A 23 -6.74 15.55 -17.71
CA LEU A 23 -5.52 14.73 -17.74
C LEU A 23 -5.71 13.41 -18.49
N LEU A 24 -6.88 12.79 -18.37
CA LEU A 24 -7.22 11.55 -19.08
C LEU A 24 -7.28 11.81 -20.58
N TYR A 25 -8.01 12.85 -20.99
CA TYR A 25 -8.09 13.26 -22.39
C TYR A 25 -6.72 13.67 -22.93
N PHE A 26 -5.95 14.42 -22.16
CA PHE A 26 -4.60 14.81 -22.54
C PHE A 26 -3.70 13.57 -22.74
N TYR A 27 -3.78 12.59 -21.86
CA TYR A 27 -3.04 11.34 -21.98
C TYR A 27 -3.36 10.61 -23.30
N PHE A 28 -4.64 10.36 -23.58
CA PHE A 28 -5.03 9.62 -24.78
C PHE A 28 -4.88 10.40 -26.09
N ALA A 29 -4.94 11.74 -26.06
CA ALA A 29 -4.78 12.56 -27.24
C ALA A 29 -3.31 12.83 -27.62
N PHE A 30 -2.40 12.91 -26.64
CA PHE A 30 -1.05 13.44 -26.86
C PHE A 30 0.11 12.53 -26.43
N LEU A 31 -0.11 11.45 -25.67
CA LEU A 31 0.99 10.54 -25.30
C LEU A 31 1.04 9.31 -26.20
N PRO A 32 2.16 9.15 -26.93
CA PRO A 32 2.94 7.94 -26.67
C PRO A 32 4.35 8.17 -26.13
N ASN A 33 5.14 9.19 -26.52
CA ASN A 33 6.57 9.24 -26.10
C ASN A 33 7.19 10.62 -25.84
N LYS A 34 6.66 11.73 -26.39
CA LYS A 34 7.40 13.01 -26.44
C LYS A 34 7.40 13.81 -25.12
N TYR A 35 6.38 13.65 -24.28
CA TYR A 35 6.15 14.51 -23.10
C TYR A 35 5.87 13.72 -21.82
N SER A 36 6.36 12.49 -21.72
CA SER A 36 6.03 11.59 -20.60
C SER A 36 6.40 12.20 -19.24
N HIS A 37 7.62 12.75 -19.13
CA HIS A 37 8.09 13.33 -17.88
C HIS A 37 7.30 14.58 -17.46
N GLU A 38 7.10 15.54 -18.37
CA GLU A 38 6.33 16.76 -18.12
C GLU A 38 4.87 16.44 -17.81
N PHE A 39 4.29 15.46 -18.49
CA PHE A 39 2.93 15.00 -18.23
C PHE A 39 2.79 14.50 -16.80
N TRP A 40 3.68 13.61 -16.34
CA TRP A 40 3.61 13.10 -14.98
C TRP A 40 3.84 14.17 -13.92
N LYS A 41 4.63 15.20 -14.23
CA LYS A 41 4.77 16.40 -13.39
C LYS A 41 3.45 17.17 -13.28
N VAL A 42 2.79 17.43 -14.40
CA VAL A 42 1.47 18.11 -14.44
C VAL A 42 0.41 17.27 -13.71
N CYS A 43 0.35 15.96 -13.98
CA CYS A 43 -0.58 15.02 -13.36
C CYS A 43 -0.49 15.08 -11.83
N LYS A 44 0.73 14.99 -11.29
CA LYS A 44 0.97 15.11 -9.84
C LYS A 44 0.56 16.48 -9.31
N GLN A 45 0.86 17.57 -10.01
CA GLN A 45 0.48 18.93 -9.56
C GLN A 45 -1.04 19.13 -9.48
N VAL A 46 -1.78 18.62 -10.47
CA VAL A 46 -3.24 18.69 -10.51
C VAL A 46 -3.84 17.85 -9.39
N TYR A 47 -3.45 16.59 -9.26
CA TYR A 47 -3.99 15.70 -8.23
C TYR A 47 -3.50 16.02 -6.80
N GLN A 48 -2.52 16.91 -6.65
CA GLN A 48 -2.10 17.53 -5.39
C GLN A 48 -2.85 18.83 -5.03
N ILE A 49 -4.00 19.12 -5.65
CA ILE A 49 -4.91 20.24 -5.32
C ILE A 49 -5.11 20.47 -3.81
N ASP A 50 -5.30 21.73 -3.38
CA ASP A 50 -5.55 22.07 -1.97
C ASP A 50 -6.91 21.51 -1.48
N SER A 51 -6.92 20.97 -0.26
CA SER A 51 -8.13 20.61 0.48
C SER A 51 -9.18 21.72 0.60
N LYS A 52 -8.80 22.99 0.54
CA LYS A 52 -9.76 24.11 0.54
C LYS A 52 -10.65 24.12 -0.71
N CYS A 53 -10.20 23.51 -1.80
CA CYS A 53 -10.94 23.45 -3.07
C CYS A 53 -11.95 22.28 -3.14
N ILE A 54 -12.04 21.44 -2.09
CA ILE A 54 -12.96 20.29 -2.02
C ILE A 54 -14.42 20.72 -2.27
N LEU A 55 -14.84 21.87 -1.74
CA LEU A 55 -16.22 22.36 -1.85
C LEU A 55 -16.63 22.74 -3.28
N SER A 56 -15.66 22.92 -4.18
CA SER A 56 -15.92 23.26 -5.57
C SER A 56 -16.30 22.06 -6.43
N PHE A 57 -16.16 20.84 -5.91
CA PHE A 57 -16.46 19.61 -6.66
C PHE A 57 -17.92 19.20 -6.54
N ARG A 58 -18.53 18.88 -7.69
CA ARG A 58 -19.85 18.26 -7.75
C ARG A 58 -19.69 16.74 -7.68
N SER A 59 -20.29 16.09 -6.67
CA SER A 59 -20.21 14.64 -6.47
C SER A 59 -20.60 13.85 -7.72
N GLN A 60 -21.67 14.27 -8.40
CA GLN A 60 -22.14 13.65 -9.63
C GLN A 60 -21.06 13.59 -10.73
N LYS A 61 -20.38 14.72 -10.96
CA LYS A 61 -19.31 14.81 -11.96
C LYS A 61 -18.11 13.94 -11.55
N LEU A 62 -17.81 13.85 -10.25
CA LEU A 62 -16.74 12.99 -9.75
C LEU A 62 -17.04 11.49 -9.99
N ILE A 63 -18.29 11.07 -9.80
CA ILE A 63 -18.75 9.69 -10.08
C ILE A 63 -18.62 9.38 -11.58
N GLU A 64 -19.11 10.27 -12.44
CA GLU A 64 -18.99 10.14 -13.89
C GLU A 64 -17.52 10.05 -14.32
N ASN A 65 -16.69 10.93 -13.78
CA ASN A 65 -15.27 10.95 -14.07
C ASN A 65 -14.56 9.67 -13.62
N THR A 66 -14.93 9.13 -12.45
CA THR A 66 -14.41 7.87 -11.92
C THR A 66 -14.79 6.70 -12.84
N LYS A 67 -16.05 6.65 -13.31
CA LYS A 67 -16.49 5.61 -14.25
C LYS A 67 -15.74 5.70 -15.58
N GLU A 68 -15.55 6.91 -16.09
CA GLU A 68 -14.82 7.13 -17.34
C GLU A 68 -13.35 6.72 -17.23
N ILE A 69 -12.62 7.20 -16.21
CA ILE A 69 -11.20 6.87 -16.04
C ILE A 69 -11.01 5.37 -15.82
N MET A 70 -11.87 4.73 -15.04
CA MET A 70 -11.85 3.28 -14.85
C MET A 70 -12.04 2.55 -16.18
N ASN A 71 -13.00 2.96 -17.01
CA ASN A 71 -13.29 2.29 -18.28
C ASN A 71 -12.18 2.48 -19.32
N ARG A 72 -11.61 3.69 -19.44
CA ARG A 72 -10.52 3.94 -20.40
C ARG A 72 -9.19 3.35 -19.96
N CYS A 73 -8.89 3.37 -18.67
CA CYS A 73 -7.66 2.81 -18.11
C CYS A 73 -7.74 1.29 -17.88
N CYS A 74 -8.82 0.61 -18.29
CA CYS A 74 -8.89 -0.87 -18.31
C CYS A 74 -7.85 -1.52 -19.24
N THR A 75 -7.21 -0.76 -20.12
CA THR A 75 -6.17 -1.28 -21.01
C THR A 75 -4.90 -1.62 -20.22
N PRO A 76 -4.18 -2.70 -20.58
CA PRO A 76 -3.08 -3.27 -19.79
C PRO A 76 -1.76 -2.44 -19.79
N SER A 77 -1.81 -1.14 -20.05
CA SER A 77 -0.62 -0.29 -20.03
C SER A 77 -0.22 0.08 -18.61
N GLU A 78 1.09 0.25 -18.36
CA GLU A 78 1.55 0.67 -17.03
C GLU A 78 1.06 2.08 -16.72
N GLU A 79 1.11 2.92 -17.74
CA GLU A 79 0.80 4.32 -17.69
C GLU A 79 -0.67 4.55 -17.35
N CYS A 80 -1.59 3.74 -17.90
CA CYS A 80 -3.01 3.77 -17.52
C CYS A 80 -3.18 3.43 -16.05
N ALA A 81 -2.51 2.38 -15.56
CA ALA A 81 -2.57 2.00 -14.15
C ALA A 81 -2.00 3.11 -13.24
N VAL A 82 -0.86 3.70 -13.60
CA VAL A 82 -0.25 4.81 -12.83
C VAL A 82 -1.16 6.04 -12.80
N LEU A 83 -1.76 6.41 -13.94
CA LEU A 83 -2.71 7.52 -14.00
C LEU A 83 -3.91 7.27 -13.09
N LEU A 84 -4.45 6.06 -13.12
CA LEU A 84 -5.54 5.66 -12.26
C LEU A 84 -5.14 5.72 -10.78
N PHE A 85 -3.97 5.21 -10.41
CA PHE A 85 -3.51 5.22 -9.03
C PHE A 85 -3.28 6.63 -8.48
N GLU A 86 -2.78 7.56 -9.31
CA GLU A 86 -2.67 8.99 -8.94
C GLU A 86 -4.06 9.62 -8.73
N TYR A 87 -5.04 9.29 -9.60
CA TYR A 87 -6.43 9.72 -9.42
C TYR A 87 -7.05 9.17 -8.12
N PHE A 88 -6.93 7.86 -7.87
CA PHE A 88 -7.44 7.24 -6.64
C PHE A 88 -6.71 7.73 -5.39
N GLN A 89 -5.43 8.09 -5.48
CA GLN A 89 -4.70 8.70 -4.38
C GLN A 89 -5.29 10.06 -4.00
N MET A 90 -5.68 10.87 -4.99
CA MET A 90 -6.41 12.10 -4.75
C MET A 90 -7.75 11.82 -4.06
N LEU A 91 -8.54 10.87 -4.57
CA LEU A 91 -9.82 10.47 -3.95
C LEU A 91 -9.63 10.05 -2.48
N TYR A 92 -8.62 9.21 -2.21
CA TYR A 92 -8.25 8.77 -0.86
C TYR A 92 -7.90 9.96 0.05
N ARG A 93 -7.11 10.92 -0.44
CA ARG A 93 -6.70 12.10 0.34
C ARG A 93 -7.89 12.95 0.77
N PHE A 94 -8.94 12.99 -0.05
CA PHE A 94 -10.16 13.74 0.21
C PHE A 94 -11.29 12.92 0.83
N ARG A 95 -11.05 11.63 1.15
CA ARG A 95 -12.08 10.70 1.66
C ARG A 95 -13.29 10.62 0.73
N TRP A 96 -13.03 10.64 -0.58
CA TRP A 96 -14.05 10.52 -1.61
C TRP A 96 -14.20 9.09 -2.13
N LEU A 97 -13.38 8.14 -1.66
CA LEU A 97 -13.51 6.73 -2.06
C LEU A 97 -14.89 6.18 -1.69
N ASP A 98 -15.47 6.61 -0.58
CA ASP A 98 -16.79 6.21 -0.07
C ASP A 98 -17.94 6.89 -0.85
N ILE A 99 -17.62 7.95 -1.61
CA ILE A 99 -18.59 8.76 -2.37
C ILE A 99 -18.67 8.25 -3.81
N VAL A 100 -17.54 7.83 -4.39
CA VAL A 100 -17.48 7.40 -5.78
C VAL A 100 -17.80 5.92 -5.92
N GLU A 101 -18.56 5.58 -6.96
CA GLU A 101 -18.81 4.20 -7.33
C GLU A 101 -17.78 3.76 -8.38
N PHE A 102 -17.04 2.69 -8.08
CA PHE A 102 -16.06 2.10 -8.99
C PHE A 102 -16.03 0.57 -8.87
N SER A 103 -15.56 -0.10 -9.92
CA SER A 103 -15.38 -1.55 -9.92
C SER A 103 -14.13 -1.95 -9.11
N ILE A 104 -14.36 -2.62 -7.99
CA ILE A 104 -13.29 -3.17 -7.13
C ILE A 104 -12.48 -4.22 -7.90
N ASP A 105 -13.12 -5.07 -8.70
CA ASP A 105 -12.46 -6.12 -9.48
C ASP A 105 -11.49 -5.53 -10.50
N LYS A 106 -11.92 -4.51 -11.27
CA LYS A 106 -11.03 -3.81 -12.22
C LYS A 106 -9.82 -3.18 -11.52
N LEU A 107 -10.03 -2.56 -10.35
CA LEU A 107 -8.94 -1.98 -9.55
C LEU A 107 -7.99 -3.08 -9.05
N TYR A 108 -8.53 -4.24 -8.68
CA TYR A 108 -7.78 -5.41 -8.25
C TYR A 108 -6.94 -5.99 -9.40
N ASP A 109 -7.51 -6.16 -10.59
CA ASP A 109 -6.80 -6.65 -11.77
C ASP A 109 -5.64 -5.73 -12.15
N MET A 110 -5.86 -4.41 -12.14
CA MET A 110 -4.80 -3.43 -12.35
C MET A 110 -3.71 -3.51 -11.27
N THR A 111 -4.12 -3.70 -10.01
CA THR A 111 -3.17 -3.88 -8.89
C THR A 111 -2.30 -5.12 -9.11
N ILE A 112 -2.88 -6.27 -9.47
CA ILE A 112 -2.15 -7.50 -9.75
C ILE A 112 -1.18 -7.27 -10.90
N MET A 113 -1.67 -6.77 -12.03
CA MET A 113 -0.88 -6.58 -13.24
C MET A 113 0.34 -5.70 -12.95
N THR A 114 0.14 -4.55 -12.28
CA THR A 114 1.25 -3.67 -11.92
C THR A 114 2.18 -4.33 -10.90
N LEU A 115 1.64 -5.00 -9.87
CA LEU A 115 2.45 -5.68 -8.86
C LEU A 115 3.35 -6.74 -9.48
N LEU A 116 2.79 -7.65 -10.28
CA LEU A 116 3.54 -8.76 -10.90
C LEU A 116 4.58 -8.27 -11.91
N ARG A 117 4.32 -7.15 -12.59
CA ARG A 117 5.29 -6.51 -13.49
C ARG A 117 6.55 -6.01 -12.77
N HIS A 118 6.44 -5.60 -11.51
CA HIS A 118 7.56 -5.03 -10.75
C HIS A 118 8.19 -6.00 -9.76
N ILE A 119 7.43 -6.91 -9.17
CA ILE A 119 7.91 -7.82 -8.12
C ILE A 119 9.00 -8.78 -8.61
N ASN A 120 8.94 -9.16 -9.89
CA ASN A 120 9.89 -10.06 -10.53
C ASN A 120 11.15 -9.34 -11.03
N LYS A 121 11.17 -8.00 -11.05
CA LYS A 121 12.34 -7.25 -11.47
C LYS A 121 13.45 -7.39 -10.42
N ALA A 122 14.70 -7.36 -10.90
CA ALA A 122 15.90 -7.32 -10.05
C ALA A 122 16.14 -5.92 -9.43
N GLU A 123 15.23 -4.98 -9.67
CA GLU A 123 15.32 -3.61 -9.15
C GLU A 123 15.31 -3.61 -7.62
N LYS A 124 16.13 -2.74 -7.03
CA LYS A 124 16.27 -2.60 -5.57
C LYS A 124 15.06 -1.93 -4.91
N PHE A 125 14.24 -1.21 -5.67
CA PHE A 125 13.21 -0.34 -5.11
C PHE A 125 11.89 -0.49 -5.87
N TYR A 126 10.81 -0.63 -5.11
CA TYR A 126 9.46 -0.59 -5.66
C TYR A 126 9.04 0.85 -5.98
N PRO A 127 8.33 1.08 -7.10
CA PRO A 127 7.74 2.38 -7.42
C PRO A 127 6.94 2.99 -6.27
N ASN A 128 7.06 4.31 -6.09
CA ASN A 128 6.41 5.03 -4.99
C ASN A 128 4.88 4.89 -4.99
N TYR A 129 4.26 4.66 -6.15
CA TYR A 129 2.81 4.47 -6.23
C TYR A 129 2.32 3.22 -5.48
N PHE A 130 3.15 2.19 -5.25
CA PHE A 130 2.74 1.03 -4.43
C PHE A 130 2.40 1.43 -2.99
N LEU A 131 3.04 2.47 -2.47
CA LEU A 131 2.69 3.02 -1.16
C LEU A 131 1.29 3.62 -1.15
N ASN A 132 0.87 4.22 -2.26
CA ASN A 132 -0.43 4.85 -2.42
C ASN A 132 -1.51 3.80 -2.67
N ILE A 133 -1.26 2.84 -3.55
CA ILE A 133 -2.12 1.67 -3.81
C ILE A 133 -2.40 0.92 -2.50
N SER A 134 -1.36 0.67 -1.69
CA SER A 134 -1.54 0.04 -0.39
C SER A 134 -2.44 0.85 0.56
N LYS A 135 -2.39 2.20 0.53
CA LYS A 135 -3.30 3.03 1.34
C LYS A 135 -4.73 2.97 0.83
N ILE A 136 -4.93 3.05 -0.48
CA ILE A 136 -6.25 2.93 -1.14
C ILE A 136 -6.89 1.61 -0.74
N TRP A 137 -6.18 0.49 -0.91
CA TRP A 137 -6.68 -0.83 -0.50
C TRP A 137 -6.94 -0.97 0.99
N THR A 138 -6.15 -0.29 1.83
CA THR A 138 -6.43 -0.30 3.27
C THR A 138 -7.74 0.44 3.59
N CYS A 139 -8.05 1.52 2.88
CA CYS A 139 -9.34 2.22 3.03
C CYS A 139 -10.49 1.29 2.62
N ILE A 140 -10.42 0.77 1.40
CA ILE A 140 -11.41 -0.15 0.83
C ILE A 140 -11.66 -1.35 1.75
N LEU A 141 -10.60 -2.00 2.25
CA LEU A 141 -10.73 -3.16 3.14
C LEU A 141 -11.25 -2.81 4.54
N ASN A 142 -11.16 -1.55 4.99
CA ASN A 142 -11.73 -1.13 6.28
C ASN A 142 -13.23 -0.84 6.20
N GLU A 143 -13.73 -0.45 5.02
CA GLU A 143 -15.15 -0.16 4.77
C GLU A 143 -15.90 -1.38 4.26
N SER A 144 -15.24 -2.23 3.46
CA SER A 144 -15.87 -3.42 2.91
C SER A 144 -16.20 -4.44 4.00
N SER A 145 -17.36 -5.07 3.88
CA SER A 145 -17.80 -6.17 4.74
C SER A 145 -17.03 -7.46 4.42
N ASN A 146 -15.72 -7.51 4.70
CA ASN A 146 -14.80 -8.66 4.68
C ASN A 146 -14.72 -9.53 3.40
N LYS A 147 -15.54 -9.32 2.37
CA LYS A 147 -15.66 -10.21 1.20
C LYS A 147 -14.62 -10.00 0.10
N ILE A 148 -13.74 -8.99 0.22
CA ILE A 148 -12.75 -8.71 -0.83
C ILE A 148 -11.65 -9.77 -0.89
N ILE A 149 -11.25 -10.31 0.26
CA ILE A 149 -10.22 -11.35 0.36
C ILE A 149 -10.93 -12.69 0.59
N ASP A 150 -11.45 -13.25 -0.49
CA ASP A 150 -12.23 -14.49 -0.53
C ASP A 150 -11.42 -15.71 -1.01
N SER A 151 -10.15 -15.52 -1.40
CA SER A 151 -9.27 -16.59 -1.87
C SER A 151 -7.84 -16.46 -1.36
N ILE A 152 -7.11 -17.58 -1.38
CA ILE A 152 -5.68 -17.63 -1.04
C ILE A 152 -4.85 -16.78 -2.02
N ASP A 153 -5.24 -16.74 -3.29
CA ASP A 153 -4.56 -15.91 -4.29
C ASP A 153 -4.68 -14.42 -3.98
N LYS A 154 -5.90 -13.95 -3.66
CA LYS A 154 -6.11 -12.56 -3.24
C LYS A 154 -5.35 -12.25 -1.96
N LEU A 155 -5.38 -13.18 -0.99
CA LEU A 155 -4.64 -13.06 0.26
C LEU A 155 -3.14 -12.87 0.00
N ALA A 156 -2.53 -13.69 -0.87
CA ALA A 156 -1.12 -13.60 -1.24
C ALA A 156 -0.77 -12.28 -1.94
N ILE A 157 -1.62 -11.78 -2.86
CA ILE A 157 -1.42 -10.50 -3.55
C ILE A 157 -1.44 -9.33 -2.55
N PHE A 158 -2.43 -9.29 -1.65
CA PHE A 158 -2.49 -8.26 -0.62
C PHE A 158 -1.32 -8.35 0.36
N ALA A 159 -0.88 -9.55 0.71
CA ALA A 159 0.29 -9.75 1.56
C ALA A 159 1.56 -9.18 0.92
N ALA A 160 1.77 -9.40 -0.38
CA ALA A 160 2.90 -8.81 -1.09
C ALA A 160 2.83 -7.29 -1.12
N LEU A 161 1.68 -6.72 -1.51
CA LEU A 161 1.46 -5.28 -1.55
C LEU A 161 1.71 -4.62 -0.18
N PHE A 162 1.19 -5.21 0.90
CA PHE A 162 1.37 -4.70 2.24
C PHE A 162 2.77 -4.94 2.79
N SER A 163 3.44 -6.02 2.39
CA SER A 163 4.84 -6.26 2.74
C SER A 163 5.73 -5.18 2.15
N ILE A 164 5.55 -4.84 0.87
CA ILE A 164 6.27 -3.74 0.21
C ILE A 164 6.05 -2.41 0.96
N HIS A 165 4.81 -2.10 1.33
CA HIS A 165 4.51 -0.88 2.09
C HIS A 165 5.19 -0.87 3.46
N LEU A 166 5.06 -1.96 4.22
CA LEU A 166 5.62 -2.05 5.57
C LEU A 166 7.14 -2.04 5.57
N SER A 167 7.80 -2.71 4.62
CA SER A 167 9.25 -2.66 4.43
C SER A 167 9.74 -1.22 4.28
N ASN A 168 9.15 -0.47 3.35
CA ASN A 168 9.48 0.94 3.12
C ASN A 168 9.22 1.81 4.36
N LYS A 169 8.13 1.55 5.08
CA LYS A 169 7.81 2.29 6.31
C LYS A 169 8.82 2.01 7.43
N LEU A 170 9.19 0.75 7.65
CA LEU A 170 10.17 0.35 8.66
C LEU A 170 11.55 0.94 8.35
N GLN A 171 11.97 0.93 7.08
CA GLN A 171 13.22 1.56 6.65
C GLN A 171 13.25 3.08 6.93
N LYS A 172 12.16 3.80 6.65
CA LYS A 172 12.05 5.22 7.02
C LYS A 172 12.13 5.43 8.53
N LEU A 173 11.44 4.58 9.29
CA LEU A 173 11.47 4.63 10.75
C LEU A 173 12.86 4.37 11.33
N CYS A 174 13.67 3.52 10.70
CA CYS A 174 15.07 3.32 11.08
C CYS A 174 15.92 4.59 11.02
N ILE A 175 15.59 5.52 10.11
CA ILE A 175 16.28 6.81 9.98
C ILE A 175 15.73 7.78 11.03
N SER A 176 14.40 7.94 11.08
CA SER A 176 13.76 8.89 12.00
C SER A 176 12.31 8.52 12.29
N GLY A 177 11.79 9.03 13.41
CA GLY A 177 10.37 8.89 13.77
C GLY A 177 10.06 7.78 14.79
N LYS A 178 8.79 7.76 15.18
CA LYS A 178 8.20 6.87 16.19
C LYS A 178 7.26 5.88 15.51
N PHE A 179 7.41 4.60 15.85
CA PHE A 179 6.44 3.59 15.43
C PHE A 179 5.18 3.71 16.26
N ILE A 180 4.04 3.76 15.57
CA ILE A 180 2.69 3.78 16.16
C ILE A 180 1.86 2.82 15.34
N ALA A 181 1.41 1.71 15.92
CA ALA A 181 0.57 0.75 15.21
C ALA A 181 -0.88 1.24 15.14
N THR A 182 -1.20 2.02 14.11
CA THR A 182 -2.58 2.45 13.82
C THR A 182 -3.44 1.24 13.40
N LYS A 183 -4.78 1.37 13.43
CA LYS A 183 -5.71 0.33 12.95
C LYS A 183 -5.34 -0.18 11.54
N ALA A 184 -5.05 0.75 10.63
CA ALA A 184 -4.58 0.46 9.27
C ALA A 184 -3.28 -0.37 9.23
N ILE A 185 -2.31 -0.07 10.08
CA ILE A 185 -1.06 -0.85 10.16
C ILE A 185 -1.34 -2.25 10.72
N LYS A 186 -2.16 -2.36 11.76
CA LYS A 186 -2.55 -3.64 12.36
C LYS A 186 -3.25 -4.54 11.36
N GLN A 187 -4.21 -4.01 10.59
CA GLN A 187 -4.90 -4.75 9.54
C GLN A 187 -3.93 -5.31 8.50
N ARG A 188 -2.95 -4.52 8.06
CA ARG A 188 -1.90 -4.99 7.12
C ARG A 188 -1.06 -6.11 7.71
N TYR A 189 -0.63 -5.98 8.96
CA TYR A 189 0.09 -7.05 9.65
C TYR A 189 -0.75 -8.32 9.77
N TYR A 190 -2.04 -8.21 10.08
CA TYR A 190 -2.93 -9.37 10.16
C TYR A 190 -3.11 -10.07 8.81
N ILE A 191 -3.26 -9.33 7.72
CA ILE A 191 -3.35 -9.93 6.38
C ILE A 191 -2.07 -10.70 6.03
N ILE A 192 -0.90 -10.10 6.31
CA ILE A 192 0.38 -10.80 6.09
C ILE A 192 0.49 -12.01 7.04
N TYR A 193 0.07 -11.88 8.30
CA TYR A 193 0.07 -12.98 9.26
C TYR A 193 -0.82 -14.15 8.81
N PHE A 194 -2.04 -13.89 8.35
CA PHE A 194 -2.91 -14.93 7.80
C PHE A 194 -2.31 -15.58 6.56
N THR A 195 -1.61 -14.80 5.73
CA THR A 195 -0.86 -15.35 4.60
C THR A 195 0.27 -16.27 5.05
N MET A 196 0.96 -15.92 6.13
CA MET A 196 1.99 -16.76 6.75
C MET A 196 1.40 -18.04 7.37
N VAL A 197 0.17 -17.99 7.89
CA VAL A 197 -0.54 -19.18 8.36
C VAL A 197 -0.95 -20.08 7.18
N ALA A 198 -1.45 -19.49 6.10
CA ALA A 198 -1.80 -20.20 4.87
C ALA A 198 -0.58 -20.60 4.02
N PHE A 199 0.62 -20.16 4.37
CA PHE A 199 1.82 -20.32 3.54
C PHE A 199 2.07 -21.77 3.10
N PRO A 200 1.92 -22.81 3.97
CA PRO A 200 2.16 -24.20 3.56
C PRO A 200 1.22 -24.73 2.46
N ILE A 201 0.04 -24.12 2.29
CA ILE A 201 -0.93 -24.50 1.25
C ILE A 201 -0.93 -23.55 0.05
N ILE A 202 -0.09 -22.50 0.07
CA ILE A 202 0.11 -21.64 -1.10
C ILE A 202 0.97 -22.38 -2.11
N ASP A 203 0.53 -22.42 -3.37
CA ASP A 203 1.35 -22.88 -4.47
C ASP A 203 2.58 -21.96 -4.64
N HIS A 204 3.72 -22.46 -4.18
CA HIS A 204 5.01 -21.75 -4.22
C HIS A 204 5.64 -21.76 -5.61
N GLU A 205 5.26 -22.68 -6.49
CA GLU A 205 5.79 -22.76 -7.85
C GLU A 205 5.20 -21.64 -8.71
N SER A 206 3.90 -21.37 -8.58
CA SER A 206 3.28 -20.22 -9.27
C SER A 206 3.56 -18.86 -8.61
N LYS A 207 3.97 -18.84 -7.33
CA LYS A 207 4.16 -17.59 -6.56
C LYS A 207 5.52 -17.48 -5.87
N PRO A 208 6.65 -17.69 -6.56
CA PRO A 208 7.98 -17.59 -5.94
C PRO A 208 8.26 -16.17 -5.41
N TRP A 209 7.62 -15.16 -6.00
CA TRP A 209 7.71 -13.76 -5.57
C TRP A 209 7.22 -13.52 -4.14
N LEU A 210 6.30 -14.34 -3.61
CA LEU A 210 5.77 -14.15 -2.26
C LEU A 210 6.86 -14.35 -1.19
N ARG A 211 7.68 -15.39 -1.35
CA ARG A 211 8.82 -15.65 -0.47
C ARG A 211 9.81 -14.48 -0.49
N LYS A 212 10.08 -13.92 -1.67
CA LYS A 212 10.97 -12.76 -1.85
C LYS A 212 10.48 -11.53 -1.08
N VAL A 213 9.23 -11.13 -1.25
CA VAL A 213 8.70 -9.93 -0.55
C VAL A 213 8.58 -10.10 0.95
N LEU A 214 8.28 -11.31 1.43
CA LEU A 214 8.31 -11.62 2.86
C LEU A 214 9.73 -11.52 3.40
N LEU A 215 10.74 -12.00 2.66
CA LEU A 215 12.14 -11.86 3.03
C LEU A 215 12.57 -10.38 3.09
N ASP A 216 12.16 -9.55 2.14
CA ASP A 216 12.42 -8.10 2.15
C ASP A 216 11.82 -7.42 3.38
N LEU A 217 10.61 -7.83 3.77
CA LEU A 217 9.95 -7.37 4.99
C LEU A 217 10.69 -7.84 6.23
N ASN A 218 11.10 -9.10 6.30
CA ASN A 218 11.90 -9.62 7.40
C ASN A 218 13.20 -8.83 7.57
N ASN A 219 13.93 -8.57 6.47
CA ASN A 219 15.17 -7.79 6.49
C ASN A 219 14.94 -6.36 7.00
N SER A 220 13.85 -5.72 6.57
CA SER A 220 13.48 -4.37 7.01
C SER A 220 13.07 -4.35 8.49
N LEU A 221 12.35 -5.39 8.94
CA LEU A 221 11.95 -5.56 10.32
C LEU A 221 13.15 -5.79 11.22
N GLN A 222 14.05 -6.72 10.86
CA GLN A 222 15.25 -7.01 11.64
C GLN A 222 16.09 -5.74 11.85
N ARG A 223 16.34 -4.95 10.79
CA ARG A 223 17.03 -3.66 10.90
C ARG A 223 16.32 -2.69 11.84
N PHE A 224 14.99 -2.68 11.81
CA PHE A 224 14.18 -1.83 12.69
C PHE A 224 14.29 -2.27 14.14
N ILE A 225 14.23 -3.57 14.43
CA ILE A 225 14.42 -4.14 15.78
C ILE A 225 15.81 -3.81 16.32
N GLU A 226 16.85 -3.95 15.51
CA GLU A 226 18.23 -3.65 15.91
C GLU A 226 18.46 -2.17 16.24
N LYS A 227 17.85 -1.27 15.45
CA LYS A 227 18.04 0.19 15.61
C LYS A 227 17.12 0.82 16.64
N LYS A 228 15.95 0.24 16.90
CA LYS A 228 14.94 0.82 17.79
C LYS A 228 14.80 0.00 19.05
N LYS A 229 14.84 0.69 20.20
CA LYS A 229 14.55 0.10 21.50
C LYS A 229 13.03 -0.19 21.61
N ILE A 230 12.59 -1.33 21.09
CA ILE A 230 11.18 -1.79 21.07
C ILE A 230 10.55 -1.79 22.46
N VAL A 231 11.36 -1.99 23.51
CA VAL A 231 10.96 -1.96 24.92
C VAL A 231 10.15 -0.71 25.29
N PHE A 232 10.30 0.41 24.57
CA PHE A 232 9.56 1.66 24.81
C PHE A 232 8.23 1.78 24.06
N PHE A 233 7.84 0.78 23.27
CA PHE A 233 6.53 0.78 22.60
C PHE A 233 5.43 0.31 23.54
N LYS A 234 4.17 0.56 23.17
CA LYS A 234 3.02 -0.01 23.88
C LYS A 234 3.10 -1.54 23.81
N THR A 235 2.74 -2.25 24.88
CA THR A 235 2.82 -3.72 24.95
C THR A 235 2.12 -4.42 23.79
N SER A 236 0.96 -3.90 23.36
CA SER A 236 0.24 -4.46 22.21
C SER A 236 0.96 -4.28 20.88
N ASP A 237 1.71 -3.18 20.70
CA ASP A 237 2.51 -2.93 19.51
C ASP A 237 3.78 -3.80 19.52
N GLN A 238 4.38 -4.02 20.70
CA GLN A 238 5.48 -4.99 20.89
C GLN A 238 5.02 -6.40 20.53
N PHE A 239 3.87 -6.83 21.03
CA PHE A 239 3.30 -8.15 20.75
C PHE A 239 3.10 -8.38 19.26
N LEU A 240 2.51 -7.42 18.55
CA LEU A 240 2.32 -7.51 17.10
C LEU A 240 3.65 -7.70 16.36
N ILE A 241 4.69 -6.92 16.73
CA ILE A 241 6.01 -7.01 16.11
C ILE A 241 6.66 -8.37 16.36
N TYR A 242 6.67 -8.84 17.62
CA TYR A 242 7.33 -10.10 17.97
C TYR A 242 6.58 -11.32 17.43
N GLN A 243 5.25 -11.34 17.50
CA GLN A 243 4.44 -12.41 16.92
C GLN A 243 4.73 -12.53 15.42
N PHE A 244 4.76 -11.39 14.73
CA PHE A 244 5.10 -11.34 13.31
C PHE A 244 6.55 -11.82 13.06
N TYR A 245 7.52 -11.33 13.85
CA TYR A 245 8.94 -11.68 13.71
C TYR A 245 9.20 -13.17 13.89
N VAL A 246 8.60 -13.82 14.90
CA VAL A 246 8.71 -15.27 15.10
C VAL A 246 8.06 -16.01 13.93
N LYS A 247 6.84 -15.60 13.53
CA LYS A 247 6.11 -16.31 12.48
C LYS A 247 6.81 -16.25 11.12
N ILE A 248 7.42 -15.12 10.78
CA ILE A 248 8.14 -15.00 9.51
C ILE A 248 9.44 -15.83 9.49
N HIS A 249 10.09 -16.03 10.63
CA HIS A 249 11.27 -16.90 10.73
C HIS A 249 10.89 -18.37 10.55
N ASP A 250 9.83 -18.82 11.21
CA ASP A 250 9.25 -20.16 11.07
C ASP A 250 8.92 -20.46 9.59
N VAL A 251 8.09 -19.61 8.99
CA VAL A 251 7.58 -19.78 7.62
C VAL A 251 8.70 -19.75 6.56
N LEU A 252 9.69 -18.88 6.73
CA LEU A 252 10.80 -18.77 5.79
C LEU A 252 11.97 -19.72 6.10
N ASN A 253 11.86 -20.54 7.16
CA ASN A 253 12.93 -21.38 7.71
C ASN A 253 14.24 -20.59 7.95
N LEU A 254 14.11 -19.43 8.59
CA LEU A 254 15.22 -18.55 8.96
C LEU A 254 15.64 -18.83 10.39
N LYS A 255 16.95 -18.95 10.62
CA LYS A 255 17.50 -19.08 11.96
C LYS A 255 17.39 -17.75 12.72
N ILE A 256 16.68 -17.75 13.84
CA ILE A 256 16.68 -16.63 14.80
C ILE A 256 18.09 -16.52 15.39
N ARG A 257 18.66 -15.31 15.41
CA ARG A 257 20.02 -15.10 15.97
C ARG A 257 19.97 -15.21 17.48
N ASN A 258 21.04 -15.71 18.11
CA ASN A 258 21.12 -15.85 19.58
C ASN A 258 20.76 -14.55 20.33
N ARG A 259 21.25 -13.40 19.85
CA ARG A 259 20.91 -12.09 20.42
C ARG A 259 19.41 -11.72 20.37
N ASP A 260 18.69 -12.26 19.39
CA ASP A 260 17.27 -11.98 19.21
C ASP A 260 16.43 -12.84 20.20
N TYR A 261 16.98 -13.96 20.69
CA TYR A 261 16.37 -14.74 21.77
C TYR A 261 16.32 -13.97 23.09
N ASP A 262 17.35 -13.19 23.43
CA ASP A 262 17.32 -12.37 24.66
C ASP A 262 16.18 -11.35 24.63
N LEU A 263 15.94 -10.74 23.45
CA LEU A 263 14.82 -9.81 23.25
C LEU A 263 13.47 -10.52 23.37
N LEU A 264 13.35 -11.72 22.78
CA LEU A 264 12.14 -12.54 22.85
C LEU A 264 11.89 -13.04 24.28
N ASP A 265 12.92 -13.46 25.02
CA ASP A 265 12.81 -13.92 26.40
C ASP A 265 12.33 -12.79 27.33
N VAL A 266 12.92 -11.59 27.21
CA VAL A 266 12.46 -10.41 27.94
C VAL A 266 11.00 -10.11 27.64
N PHE A 267 10.58 -10.27 26.38
CA PHE A 267 9.19 -10.08 25.99
C PHE A 267 8.26 -11.16 26.56
N CYS A 268 8.63 -12.44 26.46
CA CYS A 268 7.89 -13.56 27.01
C CYS A 268 7.71 -13.46 28.53
N ARG A 269 8.76 -13.04 29.26
CA ARG A 269 8.67 -12.74 30.71
C ARG A 269 7.66 -11.64 31.01
N LYS A 270 7.60 -10.58 30.19
CA LYS A 270 6.57 -9.55 30.33
C LYS A 270 5.17 -10.08 30.08
N LEU A 271 4.98 -10.97 29.09
CA LEU A 271 3.68 -11.57 28.80
C LEU A 271 3.18 -12.46 29.94
N LYS A 272 4.07 -13.24 30.58
CA LYS A 272 3.72 -14.08 31.75
C LYS A 272 3.17 -13.24 32.91
N ASN A 273 3.59 -11.99 33.04
CA ASN A 273 3.09 -11.07 34.07
C ASN A 273 1.72 -10.46 33.73
N ILE A 274 1.18 -10.69 32.52
CA ILE A 274 -0.15 -10.25 32.13
C ILE A 274 -1.16 -11.34 32.52
N ARG A 275 -1.93 -11.08 33.58
CA ARG A 275 -2.86 -12.04 34.21
C ARG A 275 -3.86 -12.71 33.24
N SER A 276 -4.23 -12.04 32.13
CA SER A 276 -5.12 -12.61 31.12
C SER A 276 -4.43 -13.57 30.15
N LEU A 277 -3.11 -13.46 29.97
CA LEU A 277 -2.31 -14.30 29.06
C LEU A 277 -1.56 -15.41 29.78
N SER A 278 -1.39 -15.31 31.10
CA SER A 278 -0.73 -16.36 31.91
C SER A 278 -1.50 -17.68 31.94
N LYS A 279 -2.73 -17.74 31.41
CA LYS A 279 -3.51 -18.98 31.24
C LYS A 279 -3.31 -19.66 29.87
N LEU A 280 -2.64 -18.99 28.93
CA LEU A 280 -2.44 -19.44 27.55
C LEU A 280 -0.99 -19.88 27.25
N LEU A 281 -0.05 -19.62 28.18
CA LEU A 281 1.38 -19.91 28.10
C LEU A 281 1.78 -20.86 29.22
#